data_AF-A0A161IN74-F1
#
_entry.id   AF-A0A161IN74-F1
#
_cell.length_a   1.000
_cell.length_b   1.000
_cell.length_c   1.000
_cell.angle_alpha   90.00
_cell.angle_beta   90.00
_cell.angle_gamma   90.00
#
_symmetry.space_group_name_H-M   'P 1'
#
loop_
_entity.id
_entity.type
_entity.pdbx_description
1 polymer ?
#
loop_
_entity_poly.entity_id
_entity_poly.type
_entity_poly.pdbx_seq_one_letter_code
_entity_poly.pdbx_strand_id
1 'polypeptide(L)'
;MKGKLHRGAIVLGLCSLSFYCSAQITGQTEAAFSDQAQIKPVELSAAVVFPDTVESLNDKAKIIYSRIISLYKTLPNAADDASLQKLKQTIEEITGLEQTLYSLLRDFEDIHNELLNYEQQVKKLDSKTYQFVYKGCNETTELSKKLKTTVDLQSIKQLHHSIEARINKLEDDEEEMFEEPISQ
;
A
#
# COMPACT_ATOMS: atom_id res chain seq x y z
N MET A 1 53.65 72.56 -33.36
CA MET A 1 53.05 73.72 -32.65
C MET A 1 52.24 73.20 -31.46
N LYS A 2 52.34 73.89 -30.33
CA LYS A 2 51.71 73.56 -29.04
C LYS A 2 50.18 73.63 -29.12
N GLY A 3 49.51 72.72 -28.42
CA GLY A 3 48.09 72.84 -28.05
C GLY A 3 47.85 72.10 -26.73
N LYS A 4 47.90 72.83 -25.60
CA LYS A 4 47.41 72.37 -24.30
C LYS A 4 45.89 72.36 -24.34
N LEU A 5 45.25 71.31 -23.84
CA LEU A 5 43.83 71.36 -23.48
C LEU A 5 43.60 70.90 -22.03
N HIS A 6 42.65 71.59 -21.41
CA HIS A 6 42.49 71.84 -19.99
C HIS A 6 42.09 70.63 -19.12
N ARG A 7 42.73 70.54 -17.94
CA ARG A 7 42.12 69.99 -16.71
C ARG A 7 40.90 70.86 -16.36
N GLY A 8 39.68 70.32 -16.38
CA GLY A 8 38.52 71.11 -15.93
C GLY A 8 37.12 70.65 -16.32
N ALA A 9 36.90 69.38 -16.70
CA ALA A 9 35.54 68.87 -16.95
C ALA A 9 35.36 67.41 -16.49
N ILE A 10 36.17 66.96 -15.53
CA ILE A 10 36.03 65.65 -14.90
C ILE A 10 35.80 65.95 -13.42
N VAL A 11 34.56 66.24 -12.99
CA VAL A 11 34.14 66.08 -11.58
C VAL A 11 32.60 66.14 -11.42
N LEU A 12 31.84 66.82 -12.28
CA LEU A 12 30.38 66.97 -12.06
C LEU A 12 29.51 66.02 -12.90
N GLY A 13 29.87 64.74 -12.92
CA GLY A 13 29.06 63.69 -13.56
C GLY A 13 29.21 62.31 -12.93
N LEU A 14 29.81 62.21 -11.74
CA LEU A 14 30.18 60.93 -11.10
C LEU A 14 29.37 60.61 -9.84
N CYS A 15 28.27 61.31 -9.56
CA CYS A 15 27.43 61.05 -8.37
C CYS A 15 26.13 60.27 -8.65
N SER A 16 25.83 59.87 -9.89
CA SER A 16 24.57 59.20 -10.23
C SER A 16 24.72 57.84 -10.95
N LEU A 17 25.91 57.23 -10.96
CA LEU A 17 26.09 55.83 -11.40
C LEU A 17 26.51 54.86 -10.29
N SER A 18 26.47 55.28 -9.03
CA SER A 18 26.89 54.45 -7.89
C SER A 18 25.83 53.46 -7.37
N PHE A 19 24.83 53.10 -8.19
CA PHE A 19 23.90 52.00 -7.89
C PHE A 19 23.90 50.89 -8.95
N TYR A 20 24.72 50.99 -10.00
CA TYR A 20 24.84 49.95 -11.03
C TYR A 20 26.08 49.05 -10.86
N CYS A 21 26.81 49.15 -9.74
CA CYS A 21 28.01 48.35 -9.48
C CYS A 21 27.98 47.56 -8.17
N SER A 22 26.80 47.18 -7.68
CA SER A 22 26.62 46.19 -6.60
C SER A 22 25.84 44.96 -7.06
N ALA A 23 25.82 44.68 -8.37
CA ALA A 23 25.39 43.39 -8.93
C ALA A 23 26.58 42.46 -9.26
N GLN A 24 27.82 42.87 -8.97
CA GLN A 24 28.95 41.96 -8.92
C GLN A 24 29.30 41.70 -7.46
N ILE A 25 29.48 40.42 -7.14
CA ILE A 25 29.82 39.83 -5.84
C ILE A 25 28.59 39.41 -5.00
N THR A 26 27.70 38.64 -5.62
CA THR A 26 27.03 37.54 -4.90
C THR A 26 26.98 36.30 -5.78
N GLY A 27 27.70 35.26 -5.35
CA GLY A 27 27.31 33.86 -5.58
C GLY A 27 27.54 33.28 -6.96
N GLN A 28 28.76 32.79 -7.20
CA GLN A 28 29.01 31.76 -8.20
C GLN A 28 28.13 30.53 -7.92
N THR A 29 27.11 30.28 -8.74
CA THR A 29 26.66 28.95 -9.21
C THR A 29 25.44 29.12 -10.12
N GLU A 30 25.61 29.67 -11.31
CA GLU A 30 24.66 29.44 -12.41
C GLU A 30 25.37 28.53 -13.41
N ALA A 31 24.94 27.26 -13.46
CA ALA A 31 25.41 26.31 -14.46
C ALA A 31 24.85 26.75 -15.81
N ALA A 32 25.70 27.35 -16.64
CA ALA A 32 25.40 27.59 -18.04
C ALA A 32 25.40 26.24 -18.78
N PHE A 33 24.22 25.68 -19.02
CA PHE A 33 24.06 24.54 -19.92
C PHE A 33 24.34 25.01 -21.35
N SER A 34 25.35 24.40 -21.97
CA SER A 34 25.69 24.64 -23.38
C SER A 34 24.67 23.93 -24.28
N ASP A 35 23.90 24.70 -25.05
CA ASP A 35 22.96 24.21 -26.07
C ASP A 35 23.61 23.46 -27.25
N GLN A 36 24.92 23.17 -27.19
CA GLN A 36 25.66 22.45 -28.25
C GLN A 36 26.08 21.03 -27.88
N ALA A 37 25.80 20.56 -26.67
CA ALA A 37 25.84 19.13 -26.41
C ALA A 37 24.50 18.55 -26.89
N GLN A 38 24.51 17.76 -27.98
CA GLN A 38 23.46 16.76 -28.19
C GLN A 38 23.58 15.74 -27.04
N ILE A 39 23.08 16.13 -25.87
CA ILE A 39 22.84 15.22 -24.77
C ILE A 39 21.72 14.33 -25.30
N LYS A 40 22.10 13.16 -25.84
CA LYS A 40 21.15 12.06 -25.95
C LYS A 40 20.43 12.02 -24.61
N PRO A 41 19.09 12.14 -24.57
CA PRO A 41 18.38 12.10 -23.31
C PRO A 41 18.87 10.85 -22.60
N VAL A 42 19.61 11.03 -21.51
CA VAL A 42 19.84 9.95 -20.58
C VAL A 42 18.45 9.69 -20.06
N GLU A 43 17.83 8.64 -20.56
CA GLU A 43 16.67 8.07 -19.90
C GLU A 43 17.15 7.76 -18.49
N LEU A 44 16.90 8.68 -17.55
CA LEU A 44 16.95 8.44 -16.11
C LEU A 44 15.79 7.50 -15.80
N SER A 45 15.88 6.30 -16.35
CA SER A 45 14.94 5.21 -16.19
C SER A 45 15.54 4.30 -15.14
N ALA A 46 15.20 4.57 -13.88
CA ALA A 46 15.03 3.53 -12.87
C ALA A 46 14.55 4.17 -11.57
N ALA A 47 13.32 3.84 -11.16
CA ALA A 47 13.06 3.70 -9.74
C ALA A 47 14.01 2.60 -9.23
N VAL A 48 15.05 2.99 -8.49
CA VAL A 48 15.95 2.03 -7.86
C VAL A 48 15.17 1.31 -6.78
N VAL A 49 14.89 0.03 -6.97
CA VAL A 49 14.29 -0.81 -5.92
C VAL A 49 15.33 -1.01 -4.83
N PHE A 50 15.00 -0.64 -3.60
CA PHE A 50 15.91 -0.76 -2.47
C PHE A 50 15.71 -2.11 -1.73
N PRO A 51 16.81 -2.79 -1.33
CA PRO A 51 16.73 -4.03 -0.57
C PRO A 51 15.84 -3.93 0.69
N ASP A 52 16.04 -2.87 1.49
CA ASP A 52 15.31 -2.64 2.74
C ASP A 52 13.79 -2.53 2.51
N THR A 53 13.37 -1.95 1.37
CA THR A 53 11.96 -1.85 1.00
C THR A 53 11.36 -3.23 0.76
N VAL A 54 12.06 -4.09 0.01
CA VAL A 54 11.62 -5.45 -0.28
C VAL A 54 11.57 -6.29 0.99
N GLU A 55 12.56 -6.16 1.86
CA GLU A 55 12.61 -6.86 3.15
C GLU A 55 11.43 -6.45 4.05
N SER A 56 11.19 -5.15 4.21
CA SER A 56 10.08 -4.61 5.01
C SER A 56 8.71 -5.11 4.52
N LEU A 57 8.48 -5.12 3.21
CA LEU A 57 7.25 -5.64 2.62
C LEU A 57 7.07 -7.13 2.88
N ASN A 58 8.14 -7.91 2.72
CA ASN A 58 8.10 -9.35 2.95
C ASN A 58 7.85 -9.70 4.43
N ASP A 59 8.43 -8.95 5.36
CA ASP A 59 8.18 -9.12 6.78
C ASP A 59 6.74 -8.76 7.17
N LYS A 60 6.21 -7.68 6.60
CA LYS A 60 4.77 -7.34 6.75
C LYS A 60 3.88 -8.45 6.20
N ALA A 61 4.19 -9.00 5.02
CA ALA A 61 3.46 -10.11 4.43
C ALA A 61 3.45 -11.35 5.34
N LYS A 62 4.60 -11.69 5.96
CA LYS A 62 4.71 -12.80 6.93
C LYS A 62 3.85 -12.56 8.17
N ILE A 63 3.86 -11.34 8.72
CA ILE A 63 3.03 -10.97 9.88
C ILE A 63 1.54 -11.09 9.54
N ILE A 64 1.12 -10.53 8.41
CA ILE A 64 -0.28 -10.58 7.96
C ILE A 64 -0.70 -12.02 7.70
N TYR A 65 0.13 -12.82 7.03
CA TYR A 65 -0.09 -14.25 6.84
C TYR A 65 -0.35 -14.97 8.16
N SER A 66 0.52 -14.79 9.16
CA SER A 66 0.34 -15.41 10.48
C SER A 66 -0.96 -14.98 11.16
N ARG A 67 -1.35 -13.71 11.03
CA ARG A 67 -2.62 -13.21 11.56
C ARG A 67 -3.82 -13.85 10.86
N ILE A 68 -3.81 -13.94 9.53
CA ILE A 68 -4.85 -14.61 8.74
C ILE A 68 -5.03 -16.05 9.21
N ILE A 69 -3.94 -16.81 9.30
CA ILE A 69 -4.00 -18.22 9.73
C ILE A 69 -4.51 -18.35 11.17
N SER A 70 -4.09 -17.47 12.07
CA SER A 70 -4.57 -17.47 13.46
C SER A 70 -6.07 -17.18 13.51
N LEU A 71 -6.53 -16.16 12.81
CA LEU A 71 -7.92 -15.73 12.80
C LEU A 71 -8.84 -16.78 12.17
N TYR A 72 -8.41 -17.42 11.08
CA TYR A 72 -9.17 -18.47 10.43
C TYR A 72 -9.36 -19.69 11.35
N LYS A 73 -8.36 -20.03 12.16
CA LYS A 73 -8.44 -21.13 13.14
C LYS A 73 -9.37 -20.85 14.31
N THR A 74 -9.71 -19.59 14.57
CA THR A 74 -10.63 -19.18 15.64
C THR A 74 -12.08 -19.10 15.17
N LEU A 75 -12.39 -19.50 13.93
CA LEU A 75 -13.76 -19.49 13.44
C LEU A 75 -14.64 -20.36 14.36
N PRO A 76 -15.70 -19.78 14.96
CA PRO A 76 -16.55 -20.52 15.87
C PRO A 76 -17.42 -21.51 15.10
N ASN A 77 -17.65 -22.68 15.68
CA ASN A 77 -18.66 -23.62 15.20
C ASN A 77 -19.91 -23.49 16.07
N ALA A 78 -21.08 -23.38 15.45
CA ALA A 78 -22.35 -23.49 16.16
C ALA A 78 -22.71 -24.97 16.34
N ALA A 79 -22.99 -25.41 17.57
CA ALA A 79 -23.57 -26.72 17.82
C ALA A 79 -24.98 -26.81 17.19
N ASP A 80 -25.41 -27.99 16.77
CA ASP A 80 -26.70 -28.19 16.08
C ASP A 80 -27.91 -27.90 17.00
N ASP A 81 -27.74 -28.01 18.31
CA ASP A 81 -28.76 -27.78 19.35
C ASP A 81 -28.62 -26.43 20.08
N ALA A 82 -27.79 -25.52 19.56
CA ALA A 82 -27.62 -24.19 20.13
C ALA A 82 -28.92 -23.39 20.22
N SER A 83 -29.12 -22.67 21.32
CA SER A 83 -30.27 -21.77 21.52
C SER A 83 -30.24 -20.58 20.56
N LEU A 84 -31.42 -19.97 20.31
CA LEU A 84 -31.56 -18.79 19.46
C LEU A 84 -30.60 -17.65 19.87
N GLN A 85 -30.51 -17.34 21.16
CA GLN A 85 -29.56 -16.33 21.67
C GLN A 85 -28.11 -16.69 21.34
N LYS A 86 -27.71 -17.97 21.48
CA LYS A 86 -26.35 -18.39 21.19
C LYS A 86 -26.04 -18.34 19.69
N LEU A 87 -27.01 -18.66 18.84
CA LEU A 87 -26.89 -18.54 17.39
C LEU A 87 -26.73 -17.07 16.96
N LYS A 88 -27.52 -16.16 17.52
CA LYS A 88 -27.40 -14.70 17.29
C LYS A 88 -26.02 -14.15 17.69
N GLN A 89 -25.50 -14.59 18.84
CA GLN A 89 -24.13 -14.21 19.22
C GLN A 89 -23.09 -14.78 18.25
N THR A 90 -23.25 -16.05 17.84
CA THR A 90 -22.28 -16.72 16.97
C THR A 90 -22.25 -16.08 15.58
N ILE A 91 -23.39 -15.67 15.03
CA ILE A 91 -23.42 -15.00 13.72
C ILE A 91 -22.70 -13.65 13.77
N GLU A 92 -22.91 -12.84 14.82
CA GLU A 92 -22.19 -11.57 15.01
C GLU A 92 -20.68 -11.77 15.09
N GLU A 93 -20.22 -12.80 15.83
CA GLU A 93 -18.81 -13.17 15.92
C GLU A 93 -18.24 -13.57 14.54
N ILE A 94 -18.96 -14.39 13.78
CA ILE A 94 -18.56 -14.80 12.42
C ILE A 94 -18.49 -13.59 11.48
N THR A 95 -19.49 -12.69 11.50
CA THR A 95 -19.49 -11.48 10.67
C THR A 95 -18.28 -10.60 10.95
N GLY A 96 -17.93 -10.38 12.22
CA GLY A 96 -16.75 -9.59 12.60
C GLY A 96 -15.43 -10.26 12.18
N LEU A 97 -15.34 -11.59 12.33
CA LEU A 97 -14.20 -12.38 11.87
C LEU A 97 -14.04 -12.31 10.35
N GLU A 98 -15.13 -12.47 9.58
CA GLU A 98 -15.12 -12.35 8.13
C GLU A 98 -14.60 -10.99 7.68
N GLN A 99 -15.15 -9.91 8.22
CA GLN A 99 -14.72 -8.55 7.85
C GLN A 99 -13.22 -8.34 8.09
N THR A 100 -12.73 -8.79 9.25
CA THR A 100 -11.30 -8.71 9.59
C THR A 100 -10.45 -9.56 8.64
N LEU A 101 -10.91 -10.78 8.34
CA LEU A 101 -10.22 -11.69 7.43
C LEU A 101 -10.12 -11.13 6.02
N TYR A 102 -11.21 -10.57 5.48
CA TYR A 102 -11.22 -9.91 4.17
C TYR A 102 -10.27 -8.71 4.10
N SER A 103 -10.22 -7.90 5.17
CA SER A 103 -9.27 -6.77 5.25
C SER A 103 -7.83 -7.26 5.19
N LEU A 104 -7.47 -8.26 6.00
CA LEU A 104 -6.11 -8.80 6.04
C LEU A 104 -5.71 -9.46 4.72
N LEU A 105 -6.64 -10.18 4.06
CA LEU A 105 -6.40 -10.78 2.75
C LEU A 105 -6.12 -9.72 1.69
N ARG A 106 -6.85 -8.61 1.72
CA ARG A 106 -6.61 -7.46 0.82
C ARG A 106 -5.24 -6.83 1.09
N ASP A 107 -4.91 -6.55 2.34
CA ASP A 107 -3.62 -5.96 2.71
C ASP A 107 -2.45 -6.86 2.27
N PHE A 108 -2.61 -8.18 2.39
CA PHE A 108 -1.64 -9.15 1.90
C PHE A 108 -1.52 -9.11 0.36
N GLU A 109 -2.65 -9.07 -0.34
CA GLU A 109 -2.68 -9.02 -1.81
C GLU A 109 -2.04 -7.73 -2.35
N ASP A 110 -2.26 -6.59 -1.70
CA ASP A 110 -1.65 -5.31 -2.06
C ASP A 110 -0.11 -5.40 -1.95
N ILE A 111 0.41 -5.96 -0.85
CA ILE A 111 1.86 -6.19 -0.69
C ILE A 111 2.39 -7.17 -1.76
N HIS A 112 1.67 -8.25 -2.04
CA HIS A 112 2.08 -9.22 -3.04
C HIS A 112 2.16 -8.58 -4.43
N ASN A 113 1.17 -7.77 -4.79
CA ASN A 113 1.13 -7.03 -6.06
C ASN A 113 2.27 -5.99 -6.16
N GLU A 114 2.60 -5.31 -5.06
CA GLU A 114 3.73 -4.38 -5.04
C GLU A 114 5.07 -5.09 -5.31
N LEU A 115 5.29 -6.25 -4.67
CA LEU A 115 6.49 -7.06 -4.90
C LEU A 115 6.56 -7.61 -6.33
N LEU A 116 5.43 -8.03 -6.91
CA LEU A 116 5.35 -8.44 -8.32
C LEU A 116 5.68 -7.27 -9.26
N ASN A 117 5.23 -6.06 -8.93
CA ASN A 117 5.57 -4.86 -9.70
C ASN A 117 7.07 -4.56 -9.64
N TYR A 118 7.73 -4.71 -8.48
CA TYR A 118 9.18 -4.59 -8.40
C TYR A 118 9.90 -5.64 -9.24
N GLU A 119 9.44 -6.89 -9.22
CA GLU A 119 9.98 -7.95 -10.07
C GLU A 119 9.87 -7.59 -11.57
N GLN A 120 8.75 -7.01 -11.99
CA GLN A 120 8.55 -6.55 -13.37
C GLN A 120 9.52 -5.42 -13.76
N GLN A 121 9.74 -4.45 -12.87
CA GLN A 121 10.65 -3.32 -13.09
C GLN A 121 12.10 -3.78 -13.31
N VAL A 122 12.54 -4.81 -12.56
CA VAL A 122 13.93 -5.30 -12.64
C VAL A 122 14.12 -6.43 -13.65
N LYS A 123 13.07 -6.89 -14.32
CA LYS A 123 13.08 -8.07 -15.21
C LYS A 123 14.10 -8.00 -16.35
N LYS A 124 14.40 -6.80 -16.86
CA LYS A 124 15.37 -6.57 -17.95
C LYS A 124 16.75 -6.12 -17.43
N LEU A 125 16.92 -6.02 -16.12
CA LEU A 125 18.15 -5.59 -15.47
C LEU A 125 19.01 -6.79 -15.07
N ASP A 126 20.21 -6.53 -14.55
CA ASP A 126 21.10 -7.58 -14.08
C ASP A 126 20.47 -8.38 -12.92
N SER A 127 20.20 -9.65 -13.16
CA SER A 127 19.49 -10.50 -12.21
C SER A 127 20.26 -10.77 -10.92
N LYS A 128 21.60 -10.71 -10.95
CA LYS A 128 22.43 -10.87 -9.74
C LYS A 128 22.29 -9.68 -8.81
N THR A 129 22.35 -8.47 -9.37
CA THR A 129 22.17 -7.22 -8.61
C THR A 129 20.80 -7.17 -7.93
N TYR A 130 19.75 -7.64 -8.60
CA TYR A 130 18.37 -7.61 -8.10
C TYR A 130 17.87 -8.95 -7.53
N GLN A 131 18.78 -9.87 -7.17
CA GLN A 131 18.40 -11.18 -6.63
C GLN A 131 17.47 -11.08 -5.40
N PHE A 132 17.64 -10.04 -4.58
CA PHE A 132 16.80 -9.79 -3.41
C PHE A 132 15.31 -9.56 -3.76
N VAL A 133 15.01 -8.94 -4.91
CA VAL A 133 13.64 -8.70 -5.39
C VAL A 133 12.97 -10.03 -5.71
N TYR A 134 13.64 -10.87 -6.51
CA TYR A 134 13.12 -12.20 -6.89
C TYR A 134 12.90 -13.10 -5.67
N LYS A 135 13.84 -13.05 -4.70
CA LYS A 135 13.70 -13.80 -3.44
C LYS A 135 12.46 -13.35 -2.66
N GLY A 136 12.31 -12.05 -2.43
CA GLY A 136 11.16 -11.50 -1.70
C GLY A 136 9.81 -11.79 -2.37
N CYS A 137 9.76 -11.64 -3.70
CA CYS A 137 8.57 -11.97 -4.49
C CYS A 137 8.23 -13.47 -4.41
N ASN A 138 9.22 -14.35 -4.54
CA ASN A 138 9.01 -15.79 -4.46
C ASN A 138 8.51 -16.21 -3.06
N GLU A 139 9.12 -15.70 -1.99
CA GLU A 139 8.66 -15.96 -0.61
C GLU A 139 7.18 -15.58 -0.42
N THR A 140 6.78 -14.38 -0.86
CA THR A 140 5.39 -13.91 -0.74
C THR A 140 4.44 -14.71 -1.63
N THR A 141 4.89 -15.12 -2.82
CA THR A 141 4.11 -15.98 -3.72
C THR A 141 3.83 -17.35 -3.11
N GLU A 142 4.80 -17.95 -2.42
CA GLU A 142 4.60 -19.21 -1.71
C GLU A 142 3.61 -19.06 -0.53
N LEU A 143 3.65 -17.93 0.19
CA LEU A 143 2.65 -17.61 1.20
C LEU A 143 1.25 -17.47 0.60
N SER A 144 1.12 -16.76 -0.53
CA SER A 144 -0.14 -16.61 -1.27
C SER A 144 -0.74 -17.96 -1.66
N LYS A 145 0.08 -18.89 -2.17
CA LYS A 145 -0.36 -20.26 -2.47
C LYS A 145 -0.87 -20.98 -1.22
N LYS A 146 -0.13 -20.90 -0.10
CA LYS A 146 -0.56 -21.51 1.17
C LYS A 146 -1.87 -20.91 1.70
N LEU A 147 -2.09 -19.61 1.54
CA LEU A 147 -3.37 -18.98 1.91
C LEU A 147 -4.51 -19.58 1.09
N LYS A 148 -4.37 -19.67 -0.23
CA LYS A 148 -5.40 -20.23 -1.13
C LYS A 148 -5.76 -21.68 -0.81
N THR A 149 -4.82 -22.46 -0.28
CA THR A 149 -5.08 -23.86 0.10
C THR A 149 -5.62 -24.01 1.52
N THR A 150 -5.38 -23.04 2.40
CA THR A 150 -5.71 -23.15 3.84
C THR A 150 -6.99 -22.41 4.21
N VAL A 151 -7.22 -21.25 3.60
CA VAL A 151 -8.36 -20.38 3.91
C VAL A 151 -9.46 -20.64 2.90
N ASP A 152 -10.51 -21.35 3.33
CA ASP A 152 -11.71 -21.54 2.54
C ASP A 152 -12.78 -20.51 2.96
N LEU A 153 -12.85 -19.41 2.20
CA LEU A 153 -13.87 -18.37 2.37
C LEU A 153 -15.27 -18.87 2.01
N GLN A 154 -15.40 -19.89 1.15
CA GLN A 154 -16.71 -20.43 0.79
C GLN A 154 -17.31 -21.20 1.95
N SER A 155 -16.50 -21.99 2.65
CA SER A 155 -16.92 -22.68 3.88
C SER A 155 -17.42 -21.70 4.95
N ILE A 156 -16.79 -20.53 5.11
CA ILE A 156 -17.27 -19.50 6.05
C ILE A 156 -18.65 -18.97 5.63
N LYS A 157 -18.82 -18.63 4.35
CA LYS A 157 -20.12 -18.16 3.83
C LYS A 157 -21.23 -19.18 4.03
N GLN A 158 -20.93 -20.47 3.82
CA GLN A 158 -21.88 -21.56 4.02
C GLN A 158 -22.27 -21.70 5.49
N LEU A 159 -21.30 -21.60 6.40
CA LEU A 159 -21.55 -21.59 7.83
C LEU A 159 -22.44 -20.41 8.24
N HIS A 160 -22.15 -19.21 7.75
CA HIS A 160 -22.95 -18.00 7.98
C HIS A 160 -24.41 -18.21 7.56
N HIS A 161 -24.64 -18.61 6.31
CA HIS A 161 -25.98 -18.88 5.79
C HIS A 161 -26.71 -19.97 6.58
N SER A 162 -26.00 -21.03 6.98
CA SER A 162 -26.59 -22.12 7.75
C SER A 162 -27.05 -21.67 9.13
N ILE A 163 -26.32 -20.76 9.78
CA ILE A 163 -26.70 -20.22 11.08
C ILE A 163 -27.87 -19.25 10.92
N GLU A 164 -27.85 -18.37 9.91
CA GLU A 164 -28.98 -17.47 9.59
C GLU A 164 -30.27 -18.25 9.36
N ALA A 165 -30.24 -19.34 8.58
CA ALA A 165 -31.40 -20.17 8.33
C ALA A 165 -31.96 -20.82 9.61
N ARG A 166 -31.08 -21.19 10.55
CA ARG A 166 -31.49 -21.75 11.86
C ARG A 166 -32.10 -20.70 12.78
N ILE A 167 -31.57 -19.47 12.75
CA ILE A 167 -32.13 -18.33 13.48
C ILE A 167 -33.55 -18.08 13.00
N ASN A 168 -33.73 -17.90 11.68
CA ASN A 168 -35.05 -17.62 11.10
C ASN A 168 -36.07 -18.70 11.45
N LYS A 169 -35.68 -19.98 11.34
CA LYS A 169 -36.58 -21.09 11.70
C LYS A 169 -37.04 -21.03 13.16
N LEU A 170 -36.12 -20.77 14.10
CA LEU A 170 -36.46 -20.70 15.52
C LEU A 170 -37.33 -19.48 15.85
N GLU A 171 -37.15 -18.37 15.12
CA GLU A 171 -38.02 -17.20 15.24
C GLU A 171 -39.43 -17.48 14.71
N ASP A 172 -39.55 -18.12 13.54
CA ASP A 172 -40.83 -18.56 12.98
C ASP A 172 -41.55 -19.55 13.92
N ASP A 173 -40.84 -20.55 14.46
CA ASP A 173 -41.37 -21.54 15.40
C ASP A 173 -41.84 -20.88 16.73
N GLU A 174 -41.15 -19.83 17.20
CA GLU A 174 -41.59 -19.05 18.37
C GLU A 174 -42.89 -18.28 18.05
N GLU A 175 -42.98 -17.61 16.89
CA GLU A 175 -44.17 -16.86 16.48
C GLU A 175 -45.41 -17.74 16.31
N GLU A 176 -45.28 -18.92 15.68
CA GLU A 176 -46.39 -19.88 15.51
C GLU A 176 -46.95 -20.39 16.86
N MET A 177 -46.11 -20.59 17.87
CA MET A 177 -46.56 -20.98 19.22
C MET A 177 -47.40 -19.89 19.91
N PHE A 178 -47.21 -18.60 19.58
CA PHE A 178 -48.00 -17.51 20.14
C PHE A 178 -49.32 -17.28 19.39
N GLU A 179 -49.48 -17.84 18.18
CA GLU A 179 -50.69 -17.68 17.36
C GLU A 179 -51.68 -18.85 17.45
N GLU A 180 -51.33 -20.01 18.03
CA GLU A 180 -52.31 -21.10 18.26
C GLU A 180 -53.38 -20.68 19.30
N PRO A 181 -54.67 -20.58 18.93
CA PRO A 181 -55.72 -20.22 19.86
C PRO A 181 -55.98 -21.37 20.84
N ILE A 182 -55.98 -21.05 22.13
CA ILE A 182 -56.55 -21.87 23.21
C ILE A 182 -58.02 -22.16 22.87
N SER A 183 -58.27 -23.24 22.14
CA SER A 183 -59.62 -23.70 21.83
C SER A 183 -60.12 -24.48 23.05
N GLN A 184 -60.88 -23.79 23.90
CA GLN A 184 -61.75 -24.40 24.92
C GLN A 184 -63.06 -24.89 24.30
#